data_AF-A0A524ID50-F1
#
_entry.id   AF-A0A524ID50-F1
#
_cell.length_a   1.000
_cell.length_b   1.000
_cell.length_c   1.000
_cell.angle_alpha   90.00
_cell.angle_beta   90.00
_cell.angle_gamma   90.00
#
_symmetry.space_group_name_H-M   'P 1'
#
loop_
_entity.id
_entity.type
_entity.pdbx_description
1 polymer ?
#
loop_
_entity_poly.entity_id
_entity_poly.type
_entity_poly.pdbx_seq_one_letter_code
_entity_poly.pdbx_strand_id
1 'polypeptide(L)'
;WLVRNQTDGSLKHNSSGESSSARPAFFSPDSSLFFGADWNSLKVYKRDTVTGEYVFKQASGLADTVVDGTISDDGKYLYIIDGNRLVWYTCNSDSGDISQSGIFKDTNELDQPWDLALSPDNKHLYVLSYNNSSIAAFSRDQRGKINYIDSYGTNGLFHPGEIVLSPDGKYIYTDSFARYKGFYLFSRSSATGKLTFDKYYDNSYGYAAEELMITPDGNYLFALTDSEIGWYRINRETGRLSDIKTYTNDAIIKAKTMAMSSDNKHLYVSSCPDSGEQAILWFAWDPAKAELIFKSRYQSDELAYATSIAISKDGKDLYTGGRALLWFKRDPVSGSLTLKDTFIKDEAHGSTIVISPEDDNVYVTKAKSIITFKRFTNTGELLYLNKFEDDTKLSWVISFGISPDGKNLYLLDANLDKVFYFDRIREY
;
A
#
# COMPACT_ATOMS: atom_id res chain seq x y z
N TRP A 1 3.09 -11.83 -26.55
CA TRP A 1 4.08 -12.91 -26.74
C TRP A 1 5.20 -12.43 -27.66
N LEU A 2 6.42 -12.30 -27.14
CA LEU A 2 7.62 -11.98 -27.92
C LEU A 2 8.52 -13.22 -27.98
N VAL A 3 8.79 -13.73 -29.19
CA VAL A 3 9.81 -14.77 -29.43
C VAL A 3 11.09 -14.08 -29.89
N ARG A 4 12.21 -14.36 -29.20
CA ARG A 4 13.54 -13.81 -29.48
C ARG A 4 14.14 -14.48 -30.73
N ASN A 5 14.61 -13.68 -31.70
CA ASN A 5 15.47 -14.18 -32.76
C ASN A 5 16.84 -14.53 -32.15
N GLN A 6 17.21 -15.82 -32.17
CA GLN A 6 18.42 -16.32 -31.51
C GLN A 6 19.73 -15.91 -32.20
N THR A 7 19.66 -15.32 -33.40
CA THR A 7 20.85 -14.98 -34.20
C THR A 7 21.27 -13.51 -34.09
N ASP A 8 20.32 -12.59 -33.95
CA ASP A 8 20.61 -11.14 -33.93
C ASP A 8 20.00 -10.39 -32.74
N GLY A 9 19.19 -11.04 -31.91
CA GLY A 9 18.65 -10.45 -30.68
C GLY A 9 17.60 -9.36 -30.88
N SER A 10 17.09 -9.13 -32.11
CA SER A 10 16.03 -8.15 -32.34
C SER A 10 14.65 -8.66 -31.89
N LEU A 11 13.83 -7.75 -31.35
CA LEU A 11 12.44 -7.99 -30.92
C LEU A 11 11.50 -7.06 -31.71
N LYS A 12 10.42 -7.60 -32.30
CA LYS A 12 9.36 -6.80 -32.94
C LYS A 12 8.09 -6.75 -32.09
N HIS A 13 7.67 -5.53 -31.79
CA HIS A 13 6.52 -5.13 -30.98
C HIS A 13 5.18 -5.33 -31.70
N ASN A 14 4.12 -5.62 -30.93
CA ASN A 14 2.75 -5.34 -31.36
C ASN A 14 2.02 -4.63 -30.21
N SER A 15 1.64 -3.37 -30.44
CA SER A 15 1.03 -2.45 -29.48
C SER A 15 -0.49 -2.48 -29.49
N SER A 16 -1.09 -2.51 -28.31
CA SER A 16 -2.34 -1.82 -27.91
C SER A 16 -2.63 -2.25 -26.46
N GLY A 17 -2.90 -1.43 -25.45
CA GLY A 17 -3.05 0.01 -25.24
C GLY A 17 -3.41 0.20 -23.75
N GLU A 18 -2.99 1.34 -23.17
CA GLU A 18 -3.48 2.05 -21.97
C GLU A 18 -4.00 1.28 -20.73
N SER A 19 -3.29 1.45 -19.59
CA SER A 19 -3.83 1.85 -18.27
C SER A 19 -2.71 1.92 -17.22
N SER A 20 -2.61 3.05 -16.52
CA SER A 20 -1.48 3.51 -15.70
C SER A 20 -1.65 3.26 -14.19
N SER A 21 -2.19 2.12 -13.77
CA SER A 21 -2.34 1.82 -12.33
C SER A 21 -1.14 1.05 -11.80
N ALA A 22 -0.68 1.43 -10.61
CA ALA A 22 0.31 0.66 -9.89
C ALA A 22 -0.20 -0.76 -9.61
N ARG A 23 0.67 -1.75 -9.79
CA ARG A 23 0.36 -3.16 -9.55
C ARG A 23 1.04 -3.60 -8.26
N PRO A 24 0.44 -4.56 -7.55
CA PRO A 24 0.92 -4.88 -6.23
C PRO A 24 2.07 -5.89 -6.25
N ALA A 25 2.89 -5.81 -5.21
CA ALA A 25 4.05 -6.66 -4.96
C ALA A 25 4.07 -7.01 -3.47
N PHE A 26 4.45 -8.24 -3.14
CA PHE A 26 4.27 -8.80 -1.80
C PHE A 26 5.49 -9.59 -1.35
N PHE A 27 5.75 -9.59 -0.04
CA PHE A 27 6.67 -10.55 0.60
C PHE A 27 5.90 -11.54 1.44
N SER A 28 6.45 -12.74 1.57
CA SER A 28 6.11 -13.57 2.71
C SER A 28 6.58 -12.92 4.02
N PRO A 29 5.86 -13.12 5.13
CA PRO A 29 6.20 -12.52 6.43
C PRO A 29 7.61 -12.87 6.92
N ASP A 30 8.10 -14.06 6.56
CA ASP A 30 9.45 -14.55 6.88
C ASP A 30 10.52 -14.11 5.88
N SER A 31 10.16 -13.35 4.84
CA SER A 31 11.04 -12.97 3.72
C SER A 31 11.54 -14.14 2.87
N SER A 32 11.00 -15.35 2.99
CA SER A 32 11.47 -16.45 2.14
C SER A 32 11.04 -16.29 0.67
N LEU A 33 9.90 -15.64 0.41
CA LEU A 33 9.29 -15.51 -0.92
C LEU A 33 8.93 -14.06 -1.25
N PHE A 34 9.10 -13.72 -2.53
CA PHE A 34 8.67 -12.45 -3.11
C PHE A 34 7.76 -12.74 -4.29
N PHE A 35 6.69 -11.96 -4.37
CA PHE A 35 5.64 -12.08 -5.37
C PHE A 35 5.50 -10.74 -6.07
N GLY A 36 5.53 -10.73 -7.39
CA GLY A 36 5.17 -9.54 -8.15
C GLY A 36 4.33 -9.88 -9.36
N ALA A 37 3.34 -9.04 -9.63
CA ALA A 37 2.30 -9.29 -10.60
C ALA A 37 2.40 -8.44 -11.86
N ASP A 38 2.38 -9.05 -13.04
CA ASP A 38 2.23 -8.34 -14.31
C ASP A 38 0.79 -8.42 -14.86
N TRP A 39 0.54 -8.06 -16.15
CA TRP A 39 -0.84 -8.02 -16.71
C TRP A 39 -1.55 -9.36 -16.60
N ASN A 40 -0.82 -10.47 -16.61
CA ASN A 40 -1.44 -11.79 -16.67
C ASN A 40 -0.57 -12.88 -16.06
N SER A 41 0.33 -12.55 -15.15
CA SER A 41 1.15 -13.52 -14.45
C SER A 41 1.59 -13.04 -13.08
N LEU A 42 1.66 -13.99 -12.15
CA LEU A 42 2.26 -13.84 -10.85
C LEU A 42 3.65 -14.47 -10.90
N LYS A 43 4.69 -13.68 -10.68
CA LYS A 43 6.07 -14.15 -10.62
C LYS A 43 6.49 -14.38 -9.17
N VAL A 44 7.10 -15.53 -8.93
CA VAL A 44 7.58 -15.96 -7.63
C VAL A 44 9.08 -16.09 -7.63
N TYR A 45 9.67 -15.50 -6.61
CA TYR A 45 11.09 -15.51 -6.35
C TYR A 45 11.31 -16.07 -4.96
N LYS A 46 12.34 -16.89 -4.79
CA LYS A 46 12.71 -17.45 -3.49
C LYS A 46 14.05 -16.94 -3.06
N ARG A 47 14.10 -16.51 -1.81
CA ARG A 47 15.28 -16.00 -1.15
C ARG A 47 16.36 -17.06 -0.97
N ASP A 48 17.58 -16.71 -1.37
CA ASP A 48 18.83 -17.35 -1.00
C ASP A 48 19.24 -16.83 0.37
N THR A 49 19.37 -17.73 1.35
CA THR A 49 19.65 -17.35 2.73
C THR A 49 21.09 -16.83 2.92
N VAL A 50 22.01 -17.23 2.05
CA VAL A 50 23.43 -16.86 2.10
C VAL A 50 23.59 -15.45 1.55
N THR A 51 23.30 -15.26 0.27
CA THR A 51 23.51 -13.97 -0.41
C THR A 51 22.41 -12.97 -0.06
N GLY A 52 21.21 -13.48 0.21
CA GLY A 52 20.00 -12.70 0.31
C GLY A 52 19.17 -12.77 -0.96
N GLU A 53 19.77 -12.87 -2.15
CA GLU A 53 19.11 -12.78 -3.46
C GLU A 53 17.80 -13.56 -3.53
N TYR A 54 16.72 -12.99 -4.10
CA TYR A 54 15.60 -13.85 -4.49
C TYR A 54 15.73 -14.23 -5.94
N VAL A 55 15.92 -15.53 -6.12
CA VAL A 55 16.09 -16.15 -7.42
C VAL A 55 14.70 -16.48 -7.98
N PHE A 56 14.46 -16.12 -9.24
CA PHE A 56 13.22 -16.51 -9.94
C PHE A 56 13.03 -18.02 -9.84
N LYS A 57 11.84 -18.45 -9.39
CA LYS A 57 11.47 -19.86 -9.26
C LYS A 57 10.41 -20.25 -10.26
N GLN A 58 9.36 -19.45 -10.33
CA GLN A 58 8.16 -19.82 -11.04
C GLN A 58 7.39 -18.59 -11.49
N ALA A 59 6.66 -18.73 -12.59
CA ALA A 59 5.57 -17.83 -12.92
C ALA A 59 4.27 -18.65 -12.97
N SER A 60 3.19 -18.09 -12.44
CA SER A 60 1.85 -18.63 -12.58
C SER A 60 1.04 -17.72 -13.49
N GLY A 61 0.34 -18.30 -14.46
CA GLY A 61 -0.55 -17.54 -15.33
C GLY A 61 -1.79 -17.04 -14.57
N LEU A 62 -2.13 -15.78 -14.79
CA LEU A 62 -3.34 -15.11 -14.34
C LEU A 62 -4.23 -14.83 -15.57
N ALA A 63 -5.52 -14.62 -15.34
CA ALA A 63 -6.42 -14.31 -16.46
C ALA A 63 -6.45 -12.83 -16.80
N ASP A 64 -6.06 -11.98 -15.85
CA ASP A 64 -6.11 -10.53 -15.98
C ASP A 64 -5.11 -9.88 -15.02
N THR A 65 -5.07 -8.55 -15.04
CA THR A 65 -4.17 -7.74 -14.23
C THR A 65 -4.51 -7.91 -12.76
N VAL A 66 -3.47 -8.03 -11.94
CA VAL A 66 -3.66 -8.03 -10.50
C VAL A 66 -4.07 -6.66 -10.01
N VAL A 67 -5.17 -6.63 -9.25
CA VAL A 67 -5.66 -5.41 -8.60
C VAL A 67 -5.02 -5.27 -7.23
N ASP A 68 -5.15 -6.28 -6.38
CA ASP A 68 -4.60 -6.30 -5.03
C ASP A 68 -4.31 -7.74 -4.55
N GLY A 69 -3.64 -7.90 -3.42
CA GLY A 69 -3.33 -9.19 -2.84
C GLY A 69 -2.81 -9.14 -1.41
N THR A 70 -2.81 -10.29 -0.75
CA THR A 70 -2.32 -10.43 0.62
C THR A 70 -1.81 -11.84 0.86
N ILE A 71 -0.93 -11.98 1.86
CA ILE A 71 -0.38 -13.26 2.28
C ILE A 71 -0.79 -13.53 3.73
N SER A 72 -1.04 -14.80 4.06
CA SER A 72 -1.29 -15.17 5.45
C SER A 72 -0.06 -14.96 6.32
N ASP A 73 -0.27 -14.70 7.62
CA ASP A 73 0.79 -14.41 8.59
C ASP A 73 1.80 -15.56 8.75
N ASP A 74 1.37 -16.79 8.45
CA ASP A 74 2.24 -17.97 8.42
C ASP A 74 3.06 -18.10 7.12
N GLY A 75 2.85 -17.21 6.15
CA GLY A 75 3.51 -17.19 4.85
C GLY A 75 3.10 -18.31 3.89
N LYS A 76 2.14 -19.18 4.28
CA LYS A 76 1.83 -20.41 3.54
C LYS A 76 0.80 -20.22 2.43
N TYR A 77 0.08 -19.11 2.41
CA TYR A 77 -1.00 -18.91 1.44
C TYR A 77 -1.08 -17.47 0.96
N LEU A 78 -1.11 -17.32 -0.35
CA LEU A 78 -1.22 -16.04 -1.04
C LEU A 78 -2.61 -15.93 -1.68
N TYR A 79 -3.25 -14.78 -1.52
CA TYR A 79 -4.56 -14.44 -2.05
C TYR A 79 -4.41 -13.24 -2.98
N ILE A 80 -4.87 -13.37 -4.22
CA ILE A 80 -4.68 -12.37 -5.28
C ILE A 80 -6.02 -12.09 -5.95
N ILE A 81 -6.32 -10.83 -6.18
CA ILE A 81 -7.39 -10.42 -7.08
C ILE A 81 -6.80 -10.25 -8.48
N ASP A 82 -7.30 -11.00 -9.48
CA ASP A 82 -6.92 -10.83 -10.89
C ASP A 82 -8.15 -10.57 -11.78
N GLY A 83 -8.33 -9.30 -12.16
CA GLY A 83 -9.60 -8.83 -12.74
C GLY A 83 -10.77 -9.14 -11.80
N ASN A 84 -11.83 -9.78 -12.30
CA ASN A 84 -13.01 -10.16 -11.51
C ASN A 84 -12.90 -11.53 -10.83
N ARG A 85 -11.71 -11.92 -10.34
CA ARG A 85 -11.51 -13.21 -9.66
C ARG A 85 -10.63 -13.08 -8.43
N LEU A 86 -10.89 -13.92 -7.45
CA LEU A 86 -10.02 -14.17 -6.31
C LEU A 86 -9.31 -15.52 -6.52
N VAL A 87 -7.99 -15.49 -6.65
CA VAL A 87 -7.14 -16.67 -6.85
C VAL A 87 -6.28 -16.87 -5.61
N TRP A 88 -6.09 -18.13 -5.19
CA TRP A 88 -5.20 -18.42 -4.07
C TRP A 88 -4.23 -19.55 -4.33
N TYR A 89 -3.07 -19.44 -3.69
CA TYR A 89 -1.92 -20.30 -3.87
C TYR A 89 -1.48 -20.87 -2.52
N THR A 90 -1.02 -22.12 -2.50
CA THR A 90 -0.13 -22.60 -1.44
C THR A 90 1.28 -22.14 -1.76
N CYS A 91 2.00 -21.69 -0.74
CA CYS A 91 3.36 -21.22 -0.82
C CYS A 91 4.26 -22.15 -0.01
N ASN A 92 5.34 -22.63 -0.62
CA ASN A 92 6.36 -23.42 0.06
C ASN A 92 7.64 -22.59 0.18
N SER A 93 7.88 -22.05 1.37
CA SER A 93 9.06 -21.23 1.69
C SER A 93 10.38 -21.99 1.49
N ASP A 94 10.39 -23.30 1.73
CA ASP A 94 11.60 -24.13 1.64
C ASP A 94 12.02 -24.45 0.20
N SER A 95 11.09 -24.52 -0.74
CA SER A 95 11.38 -24.81 -2.16
C SER A 95 11.34 -23.55 -3.02
N GLY A 96 10.48 -22.59 -2.67
CA GLY A 96 10.16 -21.46 -3.51
C GLY A 96 8.94 -21.63 -4.40
N ASP A 97 8.33 -22.81 -4.40
CA ASP A 97 7.26 -23.15 -5.30
C ASP A 97 5.91 -22.62 -4.79
N ILE A 98 5.07 -22.21 -5.74
CA ILE A 98 3.65 -22.00 -5.49
C ILE A 98 2.81 -23.02 -6.26
N SER A 99 1.65 -23.32 -5.72
CA SER A 99 0.65 -24.14 -6.41
C SER A 99 -0.72 -23.51 -6.25
N GLN A 100 -1.35 -23.21 -7.39
CA GLN A 100 -2.71 -22.66 -7.39
C GLN A 100 -3.64 -23.66 -6.73
N SER A 101 -4.27 -23.24 -5.64
CA SER A 101 -5.13 -24.09 -4.82
C SER A 101 -6.61 -23.89 -5.12
N GLY A 102 -6.97 -22.73 -5.70
CA GLY A 102 -8.32 -22.51 -6.20
C GLY A 102 -8.55 -21.11 -6.73
N ILE A 103 -9.75 -20.94 -7.29
CA ILE A 103 -10.25 -19.69 -7.85
C ILE A 103 -11.71 -19.53 -7.40
N PHE A 104 -12.08 -18.32 -7.01
CA PHE A 104 -13.46 -17.88 -6.91
C PHE A 104 -13.72 -16.83 -7.99
N LYS A 105 -14.78 -17.02 -8.77
CA LYS A 105 -15.21 -16.10 -9.83
C LYS A 105 -16.73 -16.14 -9.91
N ASP A 106 -17.36 -15.06 -9.50
CA ASP A 106 -18.79 -14.82 -9.66
C ASP A 106 -18.99 -13.31 -9.80
N THR A 107 -19.45 -12.84 -10.96
CA THR A 107 -19.64 -11.41 -11.21
C THR A 107 -20.84 -10.83 -10.47
N ASN A 108 -21.69 -11.65 -9.87
CA ASN A 108 -22.74 -11.16 -8.97
C ASN A 108 -22.17 -10.75 -7.61
N GLU A 109 -21.00 -11.30 -7.24
CA GLU A 109 -20.38 -11.12 -5.92
C GLU A 109 -19.05 -10.37 -5.98
N LEU A 110 -18.32 -10.46 -7.10
CA LEU A 110 -17.03 -9.83 -7.36
C LEU A 110 -17.01 -9.25 -8.79
N ASP A 111 -17.59 -8.08 -8.95
CA ASP A 111 -17.45 -7.23 -10.14
C ASP A 111 -16.57 -6.02 -9.83
N GLN A 112 -15.49 -5.89 -10.59
CA GLN A 112 -14.44 -4.89 -10.40
C GLN A 112 -13.97 -4.81 -8.94
N PRO A 113 -13.46 -5.91 -8.35
CA PRO A 113 -12.88 -5.86 -7.02
C PRO A 113 -11.73 -4.86 -6.95
N TRP A 114 -11.61 -4.13 -5.84
CA TRP A 114 -10.70 -2.97 -5.72
C TRP A 114 -9.63 -3.15 -4.63
N ASP A 115 -9.99 -3.77 -3.52
CA ASP A 115 -9.15 -3.92 -2.34
C ASP A 115 -9.50 -5.22 -1.60
N LEU A 116 -8.54 -5.80 -0.88
CA LEU A 116 -8.78 -6.95 -0.03
C LEU A 116 -8.07 -6.86 1.33
N ALA A 117 -8.62 -7.56 2.31
CA ALA A 117 -8.01 -7.63 3.62
C ALA A 117 -8.19 -9.00 4.28
N LEU A 118 -7.09 -9.54 4.81
CA LEU A 118 -7.10 -10.71 5.67
C LEU A 118 -7.39 -10.28 7.12
N SER A 119 -8.22 -11.03 7.82
CA SER A 119 -8.48 -10.75 9.23
C SER A 119 -7.27 -11.02 10.12
N PRO A 120 -7.06 -10.26 11.22
CA PRO A 120 -5.93 -10.46 12.13
C PRO A 120 -5.82 -11.88 12.73
N ASP A 121 -6.95 -12.59 12.84
CA ASP A 121 -6.97 -13.99 13.30
C ASP A 121 -6.65 -15.01 12.19
N ASN A 122 -6.36 -14.57 10.96
CA ASN A 122 -6.05 -15.36 9.76
C ASN A 122 -7.15 -16.34 9.32
N LYS A 123 -8.40 -16.14 9.75
CA LYS A 123 -9.51 -17.06 9.47
C LYS A 123 -10.46 -16.59 8.38
N HIS A 124 -10.44 -15.31 8.01
CA HIS A 124 -11.40 -14.76 7.05
C HIS A 124 -10.71 -13.76 6.12
N LEU A 125 -11.18 -13.70 4.88
CA LEU A 125 -10.75 -12.75 3.86
C LEU A 125 -11.96 -11.93 3.42
N TYR A 126 -11.76 -10.65 3.22
CA TYR A 126 -12.78 -9.71 2.75
C TYR A 126 -12.30 -9.04 1.48
N VAL A 127 -13.19 -8.93 0.49
CA VAL A 127 -12.89 -8.31 -0.80
C VAL A 127 -13.94 -7.24 -1.07
N LEU A 128 -13.49 -6.01 -1.34
CA LEU A 128 -14.36 -4.94 -1.80
C LEU A 128 -14.67 -5.13 -3.27
N SER A 129 -15.96 -5.18 -3.62
CA SER A 129 -16.41 -5.14 -5.01
C SER A 129 -16.97 -3.76 -5.33
N TYR A 130 -16.29 -3.04 -6.22
CA TYR A 130 -16.62 -1.68 -6.60
C TYR A 130 -18.00 -1.61 -7.27
N ASN A 131 -18.22 -2.40 -8.33
CA ASN A 131 -19.47 -2.35 -9.09
C ASN A 131 -20.63 -3.04 -8.38
N ASN A 132 -20.39 -4.10 -7.58
CA ASN A 132 -21.46 -4.67 -6.75
C ASN A 132 -21.77 -3.81 -5.52
N SER A 133 -20.95 -2.79 -5.21
CA SER A 133 -21.14 -1.92 -4.05
C SER A 133 -21.30 -2.70 -2.74
N SER A 134 -20.40 -3.67 -2.53
CA SER A 134 -20.52 -4.66 -1.47
C SER A 134 -19.15 -5.14 -0.97
N ILE A 135 -19.16 -5.81 0.19
CA ILE A 135 -18.02 -6.54 0.73
C ILE A 135 -18.31 -8.04 0.62
N ALA A 136 -17.57 -8.76 -0.23
CA ALA A 136 -17.64 -10.21 -0.29
C ALA A 136 -16.79 -10.81 0.84
N ALA A 137 -17.39 -11.66 1.66
CA ALA A 137 -16.73 -12.32 2.79
C ALA A 137 -16.45 -13.78 2.51
N PHE A 138 -15.28 -14.23 2.93
CA PHE A 138 -14.86 -15.61 2.78
C PHE A 138 -14.22 -16.18 4.04
N SER A 139 -14.45 -17.47 4.27
CA SER A 139 -13.78 -18.25 5.31
C SER A 139 -12.49 -18.85 4.77
N ARG A 140 -11.46 -18.90 5.59
CA ARG A 140 -10.17 -19.53 5.33
C ARG A 140 -10.00 -20.73 6.25
N ASP A 141 -9.91 -21.92 5.67
CA ASP A 141 -9.62 -23.12 6.45
C ASP A 141 -8.11 -23.26 6.76
N GLN A 142 -7.73 -24.27 7.54
CA GLN A 142 -6.33 -24.53 7.90
C GLN A 142 -5.44 -24.89 6.71
N ARG A 143 -6.04 -25.26 5.57
CA ARG A 143 -5.37 -25.52 4.29
C ARG A 143 -5.38 -24.30 3.39
N GLY A 144 -5.71 -23.12 3.94
CA GLY A 144 -5.77 -21.85 3.24
C GLY A 144 -6.85 -21.78 2.16
N LYS A 145 -7.73 -22.78 2.06
CA LYS A 145 -8.82 -22.77 1.09
C LYS A 145 -9.82 -21.70 1.50
N ILE A 146 -10.21 -20.90 0.52
CA ILE A 146 -11.22 -19.87 0.68
C ILE A 146 -12.59 -20.44 0.29
N ASN A 147 -13.59 -20.24 1.15
CA ASN A 147 -14.98 -20.59 0.86
C ASN A 147 -15.84 -19.35 1.06
N TYR A 148 -16.59 -18.98 0.03
CA TYR A 148 -17.54 -17.87 0.06
C TYR A 148 -18.55 -18.06 1.19
N ILE A 149 -18.77 -17.01 1.96
CA ILE A 149 -19.72 -16.98 3.07
C ILE A 149 -20.99 -16.27 2.63
N ASP A 150 -20.84 -15.01 2.19
CA ASP A 150 -21.92 -14.09 1.85
C ASP A 150 -21.33 -12.82 1.24
N SER A 151 -22.20 -11.96 0.70
CA SER A 151 -21.87 -10.62 0.28
C SER A 151 -22.71 -9.59 1.01
N TYR A 152 -22.07 -8.53 1.47
CA TYR A 152 -22.67 -7.52 2.32
C TYR A 152 -22.78 -6.22 1.54
N GLY A 153 -23.92 -6.07 0.88
CA GLY A 153 -24.24 -4.95 -0.01
C GLY A 153 -25.52 -4.19 0.37
N THR A 154 -25.55 -2.93 -0.09
CA THR A 154 -26.64 -1.93 -0.07
C THR A 154 -27.45 -1.74 1.23
N ASN A 155 -26.87 -0.93 2.12
CA ASN A 155 -27.57 0.05 2.97
C ASN A 155 -27.19 1.48 2.53
N GLY A 156 -27.12 1.72 1.22
CA GLY A 156 -26.55 2.94 0.63
C GLY A 156 -25.06 2.87 0.29
N LEU A 157 -24.36 1.77 0.61
CA LEU A 157 -22.98 1.57 0.18
C LEU A 157 -22.93 1.65 -1.35
N PHE A 158 -22.01 2.44 -1.89
CA PHE A 158 -21.87 2.68 -3.32
C PHE A 158 -20.39 2.82 -3.66
N HIS A 159 -19.88 1.94 -4.54
CA HIS A 159 -18.50 1.99 -5.02
C HIS A 159 -17.48 2.17 -3.88
N PRO A 160 -17.33 1.21 -2.95
CA PRO A 160 -16.34 1.32 -1.87
C PRO A 160 -14.90 1.34 -2.41
N GLY A 161 -14.00 2.03 -1.71
CA GLY A 161 -12.61 2.24 -2.10
C GLY A 161 -11.59 1.44 -1.30
N GLU A 162 -11.72 1.45 0.03
CA GLU A 162 -10.74 0.89 0.97
C GLU A 162 -11.43 0.11 2.10
N ILE A 163 -10.80 -1.00 2.53
CA ILE A 163 -11.24 -1.82 3.67
C ILE A 163 -10.22 -1.81 4.80
N VAL A 164 -10.61 -1.28 5.96
CA VAL A 164 -9.77 -1.26 7.16
C VAL A 164 -10.40 -2.08 8.28
N LEU A 165 -9.64 -3.05 8.81
CA LEU A 165 -10.05 -3.83 9.98
C LEU A 165 -9.54 -3.21 11.27
N SER A 166 -10.37 -3.25 12.32
CA SER A 166 -9.91 -2.93 13.67
C SER A 166 -8.77 -3.86 14.10
N PRO A 167 -7.81 -3.41 14.93
CA PRO A 167 -6.70 -4.24 15.39
C PRO A 167 -7.11 -5.55 16.09
N ASP A 168 -8.30 -5.58 16.70
CA ASP A 168 -8.86 -6.80 17.32
C ASP A 168 -9.70 -7.66 16.35
N GLY A 169 -9.80 -7.24 15.08
CA GLY A 169 -10.50 -7.94 14.02
C GLY A 169 -12.01 -8.05 14.20
N LYS A 170 -12.62 -7.22 15.07
CA LYS A 170 -14.07 -7.26 15.33
C LYS A 170 -14.88 -6.32 14.45
N TYR A 171 -14.24 -5.33 13.83
CA TYR A 171 -14.92 -4.29 13.06
C TYR A 171 -14.22 -4.06 11.72
N ILE A 172 -15.03 -3.75 10.71
CA ILE A 172 -14.59 -3.32 9.38
C ILE A 172 -15.13 -1.92 9.14
N TYR A 173 -14.26 -1.03 8.68
CA TYR A 173 -14.58 0.29 8.17
C TYR A 173 -14.32 0.30 6.67
N THR A 174 -15.22 0.89 5.91
CA THR A 174 -15.02 1.14 4.48
C THR A 174 -15.64 2.47 4.09
N ASP A 175 -15.04 3.15 3.13
CA ASP A 175 -15.56 4.37 2.53
C ASP A 175 -16.59 4.06 1.42
N SER A 176 -17.18 5.11 0.83
CA SER A 176 -18.13 4.99 -0.26
C SER A 176 -18.00 6.18 -1.22
N PHE A 177 -17.74 5.89 -2.49
CA PHE A 177 -17.61 6.91 -3.54
C PHE A 177 -18.97 7.43 -4.06
N ALA A 178 -18.93 8.60 -4.71
CA ALA A 178 -20.00 9.23 -5.51
C ALA A 178 -21.27 9.76 -4.80
N ARG A 179 -22.15 8.90 -4.25
CA ARG A 179 -23.50 9.31 -3.82
C ARG A 179 -23.69 9.44 -2.31
N TYR A 180 -22.95 8.68 -1.53
CA TYR A 180 -23.03 8.62 -0.06
C TYR A 180 -21.63 8.83 0.49
N LYS A 181 -21.18 10.08 0.49
CA LYS A 181 -19.85 10.49 0.93
C LYS A 181 -19.79 10.19 2.43
N GLY A 182 -19.24 9.06 2.85
CA GLY A 182 -19.41 8.56 4.22
C GLY A 182 -18.68 7.24 4.48
N PHE A 183 -18.81 6.76 5.71
CA PHE A 183 -18.16 5.53 6.18
C PHE A 183 -19.20 4.51 6.61
N TYR A 184 -18.94 3.26 6.29
CA TYR A 184 -19.74 2.13 6.71
C TYR A 184 -18.98 1.34 7.77
N LEU A 185 -19.65 1.11 8.91
CA LEU A 185 -19.20 0.22 9.96
C LEU A 185 -19.93 -1.11 9.84
N PHE A 186 -19.17 -2.19 9.78
CA PHE A 186 -19.66 -3.55 9.92
C PHE A 186 -19.04 -4.20 11.16
N SER A 187 -19.87 -4.87 11.95
CA SER A 187 -19.38 -5.80 12.97
C SER A 187 -19.08 -7.16 12.33
N ARG A 188 -18.01 -7.81 12.78
CA ARG A 188 -17.51 -9.09 12.27
C ARG A 188 -17.64 -10.17 13.33
N SER A 189 -18.27 -11.28 12.98
CA SER A 189 -18.21 -12.50 13.77
C SER A 189 -16.86 -13.21 13.55
N SER A 190 -15.98 -13.27 14.55
CA SER A 190 -14.71 -14.00 14.45
C SER A 190 -14.89 -15.52 14.28
N ALA A 191 -16.05 -16.07 14.65
CA ALA A 191 -16.37 -17.47 14.50
C ALA A 191 -16.83 -17.86 13.09
N THR A 192 -17.58 -16.98 12.43
CA THR A 192 -18.25 -17.29 11.14
C THR A 192 -17.80 -16.43 9.98
N GLY A 193 -17.08 -15.34 10.24
CA GLY A 193 -16.67 -14.35 9.24
C GLY A 193 -17.80 -13.44 8.77
N LYS A 194 -19.04 -13.73 9.13
CA LYS A 194 -20.22 -12.95 8.72
C LYS A 194 -20.12 -11.53 9.23
N LEU A 195 -20.54 -10.60 8.37
CA LEU A 195 -20.65 -9.20 8.69
C LEU A 195 -22.09 -8.85 9.06
N THR A 196 -22.24 -7.86 9.92
CA THR A 196 -23.53 -7.22 10.19
C THR A 196 -23.31 -5.72 10.08
N PHE A 197 -24.02 -5.09 9.14
CA PHE A 197 -24.03 -3.63 9.02
C PHE A 197 -24.49 -3.03 10.35
N ASP A 198 -23.66 -2.19 10.95
CA ASP A 198 -23.99 -1.49 12.19
C ASP A 198 -24.48 -0.08 11.90
N LYS A 199 -23.70 0.69 11.15
CA LYS A 199 -23.97 2.12 10.97
C LYS A 199 -23.30 2.73 9.73
N TYR A 200 -24.03 3.64 9.10
CA TYR A 200 -23.49 4.61 8.15
C TYR A 200 -23.18 5.92 8.89
N TYR A 201 -22.00 6.47 8.63
CA TYR A 201 -21.56 7.77 9.10
C TYR A 201 -21.49 8.70 7.90
N ASP A 202 -22.39 9.68 7.86
CA ASP A 202 -22.37 10.68 6.81
C ASP A 202 -21.10 11.53 6.93
N ASN A 203 -20.36 11.64 5.83
CA ASN A 203 -19.26 12.59 5.72
C ASN A 203 -19.89 13.93 5.35
N SER A 204 -20.08 14.80 6.34
CA SER A 204 -20.61 16.16 6.11
C SER A 204 -19.74 17.02 5.16
N TYR A 205 -18.58 16.49 4.74
CA TYR A 205 -17.50 17.21 4.06
C TYR A 205 -17.54 17.14 2.53
N GLY A 206 -18.50 16.40 1.95
CA GLY A 206 -18.75 16.53 0.51
C GLY A 206 -17.82 15.72 -0.41
N TYR A 207 -16.88 14.92 0.10
CA TYR A 207 -16.01 14.04 -0.70
C TYR A 207 -15.77 12.69 -0.02
N ALA A 208 -15.44 11.67 -0.82
CA ALA A 208 -14.99 10.37 -0.31
C ALA A 208 -13.58 10.51 0.29
N ALA A 209 -13.23 9.63 1.21
CA ALA A 209 -11.86 9.58 1.71
C ALA A 209 -10.94 9.04 0.60
N GLU A 210 -9.77 9.64 0.46
CA GLU A 210 -8.65 9.15 -0.32
C GLU A 210 -7.88 8.07 0.45
N GLU A 211 -7.85 8.15 1.78
CA GLU A 211 -7.18 7.19 2.64
C GLU A 211 -7.86 7.10 4.03
N LEU A 212 -7.96 5.90 4.57
CA LEU A 212 -8.39 5.58 5.92
C LEU A 212 -7.23 5.00 6.74
N MET A 213 -7.11 5.42 8.00
CA MET A 213 -6.07 4.89 8.87
C MET A 213 -6.56 4.81 10.32
N ILE A 214 -6.39 3.65 10.94
CA ILE A 214 -6.56 3.51 12.39
C ILE A 214 -5.24 3.89 13.08
N THR A 215 -5.33 4.71 14.12
CA THR A 215 -4.15 5.10 14.91
C THR A 215 -3.43 3.87 15.49
N PRO A 216 -2.10 3.90 15.71
CA PRO A 216 -1.36 2.76 16.27
C PRO A 216 -1.90 2.22 17.60
N ASP A 217 -2.47 3.09 18.44
CA ASP A 217 -3.12 2.69 19.70
C ASP A 217 -4.54 2.11 19.51
N GLY A 218 -5.07 2.20 18.29
CA GLY A 218 -6.37 1.68 17.90
C GLY A 218 -7.58 2.50 18.35
N ASN A 219 -7.36 3.70 18.91
CA ASN A 219 -8.42 4.50 19.54
C ASN A 219 -9.14 5.45 18.59
N TYR A 220 -8.55 5.76 17.43
CA TYR A 220 -9.12 6.69 16.46
C TYR A 220 -9.02 6.16 15.04
N LEU A 221 -10.03 6.48 14.23
CA LEU A 221 -10.00 6.35 12.77
C LEU A 221 -9.76 7.74 12.20
N PHE A 222 -8.74 7.90 11.38
CA PHE A 222 -8.49 9.06 10.55
C PHE A 222 -9.00 8.79 9.13
N ALA A 223 -9.55 9.84 8.52
CA ALA A 223 -9.96 9.85 7.13
C ALA A 223 -9.36 11.09 6.47
N LEU A 224 -8.59 10.88 5.41
CA LEU A 224 -8.05 11.95 4.58
C LEU A 224 -8.96 12.12 3.36
N THR A 225 -9.45 13.33 3.09
CA THR A 225 -10.07 13.68 1.80
C THR A 225 -9.10 14.53 0.99
N ASP A 226 -9.51 14.97 -0.20
CA ASP A 226 -8.71 15.88 -1.02
C ASP A 226 -8.40 17.23 -0.32
N SER A 227 -9.19 17.65 0.67
CA SER A 227 -9.15 19.01 1.24
C SER A 227 -9.30 19.08 2.76
N GLU A 228 -9.44 17.94 3.43
CA GLU A 228 -9.75 17.87 4.86
C GLU A 228 -9.18 16.60 5.52
N ILE A 229 -8.87 16.71 6.80
CA ILE A 229 -8.55 15.56 7.67
C ILE A 229 -9.68 15.44 8.68
N GLY A 230 -10.40 14.32 8.65
CA GLY A 230 -11.37 13.95 9.68
C GLY A 230 -10.79 12.90 10.63
N TRP A 231 -11.20 12.95 11.90
CA TRP A 231 -10.93 11.86 12.82
C TRP A 231 -12.10 11.58 13.76
N TYR A 232 -12.18 10.32 14.14
CA TYR A 232 -13.30 9.73 14.83
C TYR A 232 -12.79 8.89 15.99
N ARG A 233 -13.37 9.07 17.17
CA ARG A 233 -13.07 8.19 18.29
C ARG A 233 -13.74 6.84 18.07
N ILE A 234 -12.97 5.77 18.18
CA ILE A 234 -13.45 4.39 18.07
C ILE A 234 -13.86 3.91 19.47
N ASN A 235 -15.13 3.58 19.65
CA ASN A 235 -15.55 2.78 20.79
C ASN A 235 -15.06 1.34 20.57
N ARG A 236 -14.01 0.93 21.29
CA ARG A 236 -13.38 -0.40 21.15
C ARG A 236 -14.30 -1.59 21.44
N GLU A 237 -15.40 -1.36 22.16
CA GLU A 237 -16.37 -2.41 22.49
C GLU A 237 -17.39 -2.63 21.39
N THR A 238 -17.76 -1.58 20.63
CA THR A 238 -18.86 -1.59 19.66
C THR A 238 -18.43 -1.24 18.23
N GLY A 239 -17.19 -0.79 18.03
CA GLY A 239 -16.68 -0.27 16.77
C GLY A 239 -17.22 1.11 16.38
N ARG A 240 -18.21 1.62 17.10
CA ARG A 240 -18.90 2.86 16.73
C ARG A 240 -17.98 4.06 16.83
N LEU A 241 -18.07 4.90 15.82
CA LEU A 241 -17.42 6.20 15.73
C LEU A 241 -18.21 7.27 16.50
N SER A 242 -17.50 8.10 17.26
CA SER A 242 -18.02 9.27 17.97
C SER A 242 -17.03 10.44 17.91
N ASP A 243 -17.39 11.58 18.52
CA ASP A 243 -16.52 12.75 18.69
C ASP A 243 -15.88 13.22 17.38
N ILE A 244 -16.70 13.31 16.34
CA ILE A 244 -16.26 13.67 14.98
C ILE A 244 -15.66 15.07 15.03
N LYS A 245 -14.38 15.15 14.67
CA LYS A 245 -13.66 16.41 14.54
C LYS A 245 -12.97 16.42 13.19
N THR A 246 -12.74 17.63 12.71
CA THR A 246 -12.01 17.82 11.47
C THR A 246 -11.05 18.97 11.53
N TYR A 247 -10.16 18.96 10.56
CA TYR A 247 -9.20 20.00 10.32
C TYR A 247 -9.09 20.24 8.82
N THR A 248 -9.31 21.48 8.41
CA THR A 248 -8.97 21.97 7.07
C THR A 248 -8.16 23.25 7.21
N ASN A 249 -7.30 23.52 6.24
CA ASN A 249 -6.62 24.80 6.10
C ASN A 249 -6.32 25.08 4.62
N ASP A 250 -5.71 26.24 4.37
CA ASP A 250 -5.30 26.70 3.03
C ASP A 250 -4.24 25.82 2.35
N ALA A 251 -3.64 24.86 3.07
CA ALA A 251 -2.54 24.02 2.57
C ALA A 251 -2.93 22.56 2.32
N ILE A 252 -4.10 22.10 2.75
CA ILE A 252 -4.62 20.77 2.41
C ILE A 252 -5.41 20.90 1.11
N ILE A 253 -4.75 20.63 -0.01
CA ILE A 253 -5.33 20.76 -1.35
C ILE A 253 -4.88 19.56 -2.18
N LYS A 254 -5.83 18.77 -2.67
CA LYS A 254 -5.59 17.47 -3.31
C LYS A 254 -4.62 16.62 -2.50
N ALA A 255 -4.94 16.41 -1.22
CA ALA A 255 -4.15 15.52 -0.39
C ALA A 255 -4.11 14.10 -0.97
N LYS A 256 -2.99 13.39 -0.77
CA LYS A 256 -2.74 12.10 -1.42
C LYS A 256 -2.46 10.95 -0.48
N THR A 257 -1.74 11.20 0.60
CA THR A 257 -1.49 10.17 1.59
C THR A 257 -1.18 10.78 2.96
N MET A 258 -1.41 10.01 4.01
CA MET A 258 -1.10 10.32 5.38
C MET A 258 -0.22 9.27 6.05
N ALA A 259 0.59 9.68 7.03
CA ALA A 259 1.40 8.78 7.84
C ALA A 259 1.42 9.21 9.31
N MET A 260 1.12 8.28 10.22
CA MET A 260 1.20 8.50 11.66
C MET A 260 2.53 7.96 12.18
N SER A 261 3.20 8.70 13.07
CA SER A 261 4.37 8.18 13.76
C SER A 261 3.99 7.05 14.72
N SER A 262 4.91 6.09 14.90
CA SER A 262 4.68 4.89 15.73
C SER A 262 4.41 5.19 17.20
N ASP A 263 4.84 6.35 17.69
CA ASP A 263 4.55 6.87 19.03
C ASP A 263 3.12 7.45 19.19
N ASN A 264 2.32 7.47 18.11
CA ASN A 264 0.97 8.04 18.04
C ASN A 264 0.90 9.52 18.45
N LYS A 265 1.91 10.32 18.10
CA LYS A 265 1.97 11.76 18.45
C LYS A 265 2.00 12.71 17.28
N HIS A 266 2.36 12.28 16.08
CA HIS A 266 2.54 13.18 14.95
C HIS A 266 1.99 12.58 13.66
N LEU A 267 1.16 13.36 12.97
CA LEU A 267 0.59 13.02 11.68
C LEU A 267 1.26 13.85 10.58
N TYR A 268 1.54 13.20 9.46
CA TYR A 268 2.13 13.80 8.27
C TYR A 268 1.19 13.61 7.09
N VAL A 269 1.03 14.63 6.25
CA VAL A 269 0.13 14.60 5.09
C VAL A 269 0.81 15.20 3.88
N SER A 270 0.67 14.54 2.73
CA SER A 270 1.10 15.08 1.43
C SER A 270 -0.07 15.80 0.74
N SER A 271 0.21 16.98 0.20
CA SER A 271 -0.75 17.86 -0.48
C SER A 271 -0.19 18.24 -1.84
N CYS A 272 -0.85 17.80 -2.91
CA CYS A 272 -0.32 17.81 -4.28
C CYS A 272 -1.36 18.31 -5.28
N PRO A 273 -1.69 19.62 -5.29
CA PRO A 273 -2.55 20.19 -6.31
C PRO A 273 -1.92 20.13 -7.72
N ASP A 274 -2.75 20.05 -8.76
CA ASP A 274 -2.30 20.04 -10.17
C ASP A 274 -1.54 21.32 -10.55
N SER A 275 -1.83 22.42 -9.85
CA SER A 275 -1.16 23.71 -9.99
C SER A 275 -1.09 24.40 -8.63
N GLY A 276 -0.02 25.17 -8.41
CA GLY A 276 0.24 25.83 -7.12
C GLY A 276 1.24 25.08 -6.24
N GLU A 277 1.32 25.49 -4.98
CA GLU A 277 2.38 25.07 -4.05
C GLU A 277 2.09 23.69 -3.46
N GLN A 278 2.87 22.67 -3.84
CA GLN A 278 2.80 21.36 -3.20
C GLN A 278 3.49 21.38 -1.84
N ALA A 279 2.98 20.57 -0.91
CA ALA A 279 3.40 20.62 0.47
C ALA A 279 3.41 19.26 1.16
N ILE A 280 4.30 19.13 2.13
CA ILE A 280 4.15 18.18 3.23
C ILE A 280 3.77 18.96 4.48
N LEU A 281 2.69 18.54 5.13
CA LEU A 281 2.15 19.13 6.34
C LEU A 281 2.44 18.21 7.52
N TRP A 282 2.67 18.79 8.70
CA TRP A 282 2.76 18.01 9.93
C TRP A 282 1.96 18.61 11.08
N PHE A 283 1.43 17.69 11.88
CA PHE A 283 0.50 17.97 12.95
C PHE A 283 0.96 17.28 14.21
N ALA A 284 0.75 17.94 15.36
CA ALA A 284 0.80 17.27 16.64
C ALA A 284 -0.58 16.68 16.93
N TRP A 285 -0.58 15.44 17.42
CA TRP A 285 -1.75 14.69 17.80
C TRP A 285 -1.74 14.47 19.31
N ASP A 286 -2.75 15.01 20.00
CA ASP A 286 -3.01 14.73 21.41
C ASP A 286 -4.16 13.69 21.50
N PRO A 287 -3.83 12.39 21.66
CA PRO A 287 -4.84 11.34 21.71
C PRO A 287 -5.74 11.44 22.95
N ALA A 288 -5.29 12.10 24.03
CA ALA A 288 -6.10 12.25 25.24
C ALA A 288 -7.20 13.31 25.07
N LYS A 289 -6.93 14.35 24.28
CA LYS A 289 -7.92 15.41 23.96
C LYS A 289 -8.63 15.22 22.63
N ALA A 290 -8.20 14.25 21.82
CA ALA A 290 -8.60 14.11 20.42
C ALA A 290 -8.34 15.40 19.65
N GLU A 291 -7.18 16.04 19.83
CA GLU A 291 -6.85 17.32 19.22
C GLU A 291 -5.72 17.17 18.20
N LEU A 292 -5.99 17.61 16.97
CA LEU A 292 -5.01 17.73 15.91
C LEU A 292 -4.60 19.20 15.78
N ILE A 293 -3.31 19.48 16.00
CA ILE A 293 -2.76 20.83 15.99
C ILE A 293 -1.80 20.95 14.82
N PHE A 294 -2.16 21.74 13.82
CA PHE A 294 -1.24 22.07 12.73
C PHE A 294 -0.01 22.77 13.28
N LYS A 295 1.16 22.24 12.93
CA LYS A 295 2.44 22.77 13.40
C LYS A 295 3.08 23.65 12.35
N SER A 296 3.28 23.11 11.16
CA SER A 296 3.83 23.84 10.02
C SER A 296 3.73 22.98 8.75
N ARG A 297 4.17 23.55 7.64
CA ARG A 297 4.30 22.91 6.34
C ARG A 297 5.67 23.18 5.75
N TYR A 298 6.10 22.32 4.84
CA TYR A 298 7.23 22.58 3.94
C TYR A 298 6.69 22.57 2.51
N GLN A 299 6.97 23.64 1.76
CA GLN A 299 6.46 23.85 0.41
C GLN A 299 7.60 23.81 -0.60
N SER A 300 7.39 23.07 -1.69
CA SER A 300 8.35 22.96 -2.78
C SER A 300 7.71 22.31 -4.00
N ASP A 301 8.05 22.80 -5.19
CA ASP A 301 7.65 22.18 -6.46
C ASP A 301 8.18 20.73 -6.61
N GLU A 302 9.21 20.37 -5.85
CA GLU A 302 9.80 19.04 -5.80
C GLU A 302 8.85 17.99 -5.20
N LEU A 303 7.82 18.45 -4.47
CA LEU A 303 6.78 17.60 -3.89
C LEU A 303 5.65 17.27 -4.86
N ALA A 304 5.66 17.78 -6.10
CA ALA A 304 4.65 17.40 -7.09
C ALA A 304 4.59 15.88 -7.26
N TYR A 305 3.37 15.32 -7.21
CA TYR A 305 3.09 13.88 -7.22
C TYR A 305 3.58 13.10 -5.99
N ALA A 306 3.80 13.77 -4.86
CA ALA A 306 4.13 13.08 -3.60
C ALA A 306 2.96 12.22 -3.10
N THR A 307 3.07 10.92 -3.34
CA THR A 307 2.03 9.91 -3.05
C THR A 307 2.48 8.90 -1.99
N SER A 308 3.67 9.09 -1.42
CA SER A 308 4.24 8.18 -0.43
C SER A 308 4.99 8.97 0.65
N ILE A 309 4.76 8.58 1.91
CA ILE A 309 5.47 9.07 3.09
C ILE A 309 5.96 7.85 3.86
N ALA A 310 7.26 7.80 4.16
CA ALA A 310 7.86 6.76 4.97
C ALA A 310 8.56 7.36 6.19
N ILE A 311 8.24 6.84 7.37
CA ILE A 311 8.87 7.24 8.64
C ILE A 311 9.83 6.11 9.05
N SER A 312 11.08 6.49 9.34
CA SER A 312 12.10 5.56 9.87
C SER A 312 11.63 4.85 11.14
N LYS A 313 12.16 3.65 11.36
CA LYS A 313 11.77 2.81 12.50
C LYS A 313 12.05 3.47 13.85
N ASP A 314 13.14 4.23 13.93
CA ASP A 314 13.50 5.02 15.11
C ASP A 314 12.73 6.34 15.24
N GLY A 315 11.91 6.68 14.23
CA GLY A 315 11.06 7.85 14.18
C GLY A 315 11.83 9.17 14.03
N LYS A 316 13.13 9.16 13.70
CA LYS A 316 13.95 10.39 13.63
C LYS A 316 14.09 10.98 12.23
N ASP A 317 13.64 10.25 11.22
CA ASP A 317 13.72 10.65 9.82
C ASP A 317 12.40 10.35 9.09
N LEU A 318 12.05 11.23 8.17
CA LEU A 318 10.91 11.10 7.27
C LEU A 318 11.38 11.29 5.83
N TYR A 319 10.88 10.44 4.94
CA TYR A 319 11.14 10.48 3.52
C TYR A 319 9.83 10.62 2.77
N THR A 320 9.79 11.48 1.76
CA THR A 320 8.62 11.63 0.88
C THR A 320 9.06 11.82 -0.56
N GLY A 321 8.26 11.29 -1.49
CA GLY A 321 8.66 11.07 -2.86
C GLY A 321 7.72 11.72 -3.86
N GLY A 322 8.10 12.89 -4.39
CA GLY A 322 7.37 13.62 -5.44
C GLY A 322 8.13 13.60 -6.77
N ARG A 323 8.45 14.78 -7.32
CA ARG A 323 9.42 14.96 -8.43
C ARG A 323 10.85 14.69 -7.96
N ALA A 324 11.13 14.94 -6.69
CA ALA A 324 12.35 14.52 -6.01
C ALA A 324 12.09 13.53 -4.86
N LEU A 325 13.16 12.94 -4.34
CA LEU A 325 13.19 12.36 -3.00
C LEU A 325 13.57 13.45 -2.01
N LEU A 326 12.71 13.73 -1.03
CA LEU A 326 13.03 14.67 0.05
C LEU A 326 13.28 13.90 1.35
N TRP A 327 14.38 14.21 2.02
CA TRP A 327 14.71 13.70 3.35
C TRP A 327 14.61 14.80 4.39
N PHE A 328 13.77 14.57 5.39
CA PHE A 328 13.60 15.42 6.55
C PHE A 328 14.14 14.75 7.81
N LYS A 329 14.89 15.52 8.61
CA LYS A 329 15.10 15.17 10.02
C LYS A 329 13.81 15.48 10.77
N ARG A 330 13.26 14.47 11.44
CA ARG A 330 12.11 14.60 12.34
C ARG A 330 12.61 14.76 13.77
N ASP A 331 12.16 15.82 14.44
CA ASP A 331 12.27 15.91 15.90
C ASP A 331 11.17 15.01 16.53
N PRO A 332 11.51 13.93 17.26
CA PRO A 332 10.50 13.04 17.82
C PRO A 332 9.64 13.67 18.92
N VAL A 333 10.10 14.77 19.52
CA VAL A 333 9.36 15.47 20.58
C VAL A 333 8.35 16.43 19.99
N SER A 334 8.75 17.26 19.03
CA SER A 334 7.89 18.30 18.45
C SER A 334 7.19 17.89 17.16
N GLY A 335 7.64 16.81 16.52
CA GLY A 335 7.19 16.35 15.20
C GLY A 335 7.72 17.19 14.05
N SER A 336 8.49 18.24 14.34
CA SER A 336 8.94 19.21 13.34
C SER A 336 9.86 18.57 12.32
N LEU A 337 9.66 18.94 11.06
CA LEU A 337 10.49 18.51 9.95
C LEU A 337 11.50 19.59 9.59
N THR A 338 12.77 19.21 9.52
CA THR A 338 13.84 20.04 8.94
C THR A 338 14.35 19.36 7.69
N LEU A 339 14.17 19.99 6.52
CA LEU A 339 14.75 19.45 5.29
C LEU A 339 16.26 19.35 5.46
N LYS A 340 16.82 18.16 5.21
CA LYS A 340 18.26 17.93 5.23
C LYS A 340 18.83 17.90 3.84
N ASP A 341 18.14 17.23 2.92
CA ASP A 341 18.60 17.14 1.54
C ASP A 341 17.45 16.82 0.57
N THR A 342 17.70 17.06 -0.70
CA THR A 342 16.79 16.76 -1.81
C THR A 342 17.58 16.04 -2.89
N PHE A 343 17.21 14.79 -3.13
CA PHE A 343 17.88 13.92 -4.08
C PHE A 343 17.01 13.72 -5.33
N ILE A 344 17.65 13.46 -6.47
CA ILE A 344 16.94 13.02 -7.69
C ILE A 344 15.93 14.09 -8.17
N LYS A 345 16.39 15.32 -8.36
CA LYS A 345 15.56 16.46 -8.76
C LYS A 345 15.07 16.34 -10.21
N ASP A 346 13.99 17.07 -10.51
CA ASP A 346 13.47 17.32 -11.87
C ASP A 346 12.95 16.08 -12.64
N GLU A 347 12.55 15.01 -11.95
CA GLU A 347 11.89 13.88 -12.62
C GLU A 347 10.37 14.09 -12.72
N ALA A 348 9.80 13.87 -13.90
CA ALA A 348 8.42 14.27 -14.25
C ALA A 348 7.31 13.50 -13.52
N HIS A 349 7.66 12.53 -12.66
CA HIS A 349 6.73 11.53 -12.13
C HIS A 349 6.96 11.26 -10.64
N GLY A 350 5.85 10.96 -9.94
CA GLY A 350 5.85 10.64 -8.50
C GLY A 350 6.65 9.38 -8.18
N SER A 351 7.06 9.28 -6.91
CA SER A 351 7.87 8.16 -6.45
C SER A 351 7.31 7.52 -5.19
N THR A 352 7.19 6.20 -5.20
CA THR A 352 6.98 5.44 -3.98
C THR A 352 8.29 5.38 -3.20
N ILE A 353 8.20 5.34 -1.86
CA ILE A 353 9.35 5.22 -0.97
C ILE A 353 9.12 4.07 -0.01
N VAL A 354 10.15 3.23 0.18
CA VAL A 354 10.15 2.23 1.24
C VAL A 354 11.48 2.30 1.99
N ILE A 355 11.39 2.26 3.31
CA ILE A 355 12.53 2.10 4.20
C ILE A 355 12.67 0.63 4.51
N SER A 356 13.90 0.14 4.47
CA SER A 356 14.15 -1.25 4.76
C SER A 356 13.79 -1.65 6.19
N PRO A 357 13.39 -2.92 6.44
CA PRO A 357 13.03 -3.41 7.79
C PRO A 357 14.11 -3.24 8.86
N GLU A 358 15.39 -3.33 8.47
CA GLU A 358 16.55 -3.08 9.33
C GLU A 358 16.89 -1.59 9.48
N ASP A 359 16.13 -0.72 8.82
CA ASP A 359 16.20 0.75 8.88
C ASP A 359 17.48 1.36 8.27
N ASP A 360 18.25 0.59 7.49
CA ASP A 360 19.59 0.97 7.00
C ASP A 360 19.70 1.26 5.49
N ASN A 361 18.62 1.14 4.72
CA ASN A 361 18.55 1.62 3.34
C ASN A 361 17.18 2.22 3.03
N VAL A 362 17.18 3.15 2.08
CA VAL A 362 15.98 3.78 1.50
C VAL A 362 15.96 3.52 0.01
N TYR A 363 14.80 3.12 -0.49
CA TYR A 363 14.57 2.83 -1.88
C TYR A 363 13.50 3.75 -2.43
N VAL A 364 13.72 4.19 -3.66
CA VAL A 364 12.84 5.11 -4.36
C VAL A 364 12.65 4.64 -5.78
N THR A 365 11.41 4.56 -6.24
CA THR A 365 11.11 4.30 -7.64
C THR A 365 10.77 5.57 -8.37
N LYS A 366 11.29 5.71 -9.59
CA LYS A 366 11.18 6.92 -10.40
C LYS A 366 11.07 6.53 -11.87
N ALA A 367 9.86 6.57 -12.42
CA ALA A 367 9.57 6.18 -13.80
C ALA A 367 10.29 4.88 -14.21
N LYS A 368 11.41 4.95 -14.93
CA LYS A 368 12.20 3.79 -15.40
C LYS A 368 13.36 3.39 -14.51
N SER A 369 13.37 3.84 -13.27
CA SER A 369 14.55 3.67 -12.43
C SER A 369 14.20 3.35 -11.00
N ILE A 370 15.17 2.73 -10.35
CA ILE A 370 15.25 2.66 -8.90
C ILE A 370 16.49 3.39 -8.50
N ILE A 371 16.36 4.09 -7.39
CA ILE A 371 17.51 4.66 -6.75
C ILE A 371 17.58 4.11 -5.32
N THR A 372 18.77 3.63 -4.99
CA THR A 372 19.09 3.03 -3.70
C THR A 372 19.98 3.97 -2.92
N PHE A 373 19.62 4.19 -1.66
CA PHE A 373 20.41 4.93 -0.69
C PHE A 373 20.74 4.05 0.51
N LYS A 374 21.99 4.09 0.97
CA LYS A 374 22.33 3.65 2.32
C LYS A 374 21.81 4.70 3.28
N ARG A 375 21.07 4.27 4.30
CA ARG A 375 20.69 5.11 5.43
C ARG A 375 21.60 4.81 6.60
N PHE A 376 22.33 5.81 7.08
CA PHE A 376 23.09 5.69 8.31
C PHE A 376 22.14 5.82 9.51
N THR A 377 21.76 4.72 10.14
CA THR A 377 20.78 4.68 11.25
C THR A 377 21.08 5.65 12.40
N ASN A 378 22.35 5.99 12.62
CA ASN A 378 22.76 6.89 13.69
C ASN A 378 22.49 8.36 13.36
N THR A 379 22.60 8.76 12.10
CA THR A 379 22.51 10.17 11.66
C THR A 379 21.24 10.44 10.85
N GLY A 380 20.70 9.42 10.19
CA GLY A 380 19.64 9.50 9.18
C GLY A 380 20.16 9.78 7.76
N GLU A 381 21.45 10.07 7.62
CA GLU A 381 22.06 10.48 6.36
C GLU A 381 21.88 9.43 5.27
N LEU A 382 21.56 9.94 4.07
CA LEU A 382 21.47 9.13 2.88
C LEU A 382 22.74 9.26 2.07
N LEU A 383 23.40 8.13 1.85
CA LEU A 383 24.44 8.00 0.83
C LEU A 383 23.83 7.38 -0.41
N TYR A 384 23.85 8.11 -1.52
CA TYR A 384 23.49 7.55 -2.82
C TYR A 384 24.42 6.37 -3.13
N LEU A 385 23.85 5.18 -3.29
CA LEU A 385 24.62 3.99 -3.65
C LEU A 385 24.58 3.80 -5.17
N ASN A 386 23.38 3.71 -5.73
CA ASN A 386 23.21 3.39 -7.13
C ASN A 386 21.85 3.84 -7.68
N LYS A 387 21.82 4.21 -8.95
CA LYS A 387 20.63 4.32 -9.78
C LYS A 387 20.68 3.17 -10.75
N PHE A 388 19.72 2.27 -10.64
CA PHE A 388 19.50 1.29 -11.68
C PHE A 388 18.47 1.86 -12.67
N GLU A 389 18.95 2.15 -13.88
CA GLU A 389 18.17 2.63 -15.01
C GLU A 389 18.60 1.81 -16.22
N ASP A 390 17.65 1.17 -16.89
CA ASP A 390 17.93 0.34 -18.05
C ASP A 390 16.77 0.50 -19.02
N ASP A 391 16.91 1.34 -20.05
CA ASP A 391 15.82 1.60 -21.02
C ASP A 391 15.37 0.35 -21.81
N THR A 392 16.12 -0.75 -21.74
CA THR A 392 15.74 -2.04 -22.33
C THR A 392 15.06 -2.98 -21.32
N LYS A 393 15.17 -2.67 -20.01
CA LYS A 393 14.66 -3.48 -18.91
C LYS A 393 13.76 -2.74 -17.93
N LEU A 394 13.64 -1.43 -17.92
CA LEU A 394 12.71 -0.66 -17.10
C LEU A 394 12.00 0.37 -17.99
N SER A 395 10.73 0.60 -17.72
CA SER A 395 9.84 1.44 -18.52
C SER A 395 8.81 2.19 -17.67
N TRP A 396 8.26 1.58 -16.62
CA TRP A 396 7.42 2.28 -15.65
C TRP A 396 7.29 1.49 -14.33
N VAL A 397 8.20 1.71 -13.40
CA VAL A 397 8.20 1.09 -12.08
C VAL A 397 7.13 1.73 -11.20
N ILE A 398 6.19 0.91 -10.75
CA ILE A 398 4.98 1.38 -10.05
C ILE A 398 4.88 0.95 -8.60
N SER A 399 5.56 -0.13 -8.26
CA SER A 399 5.56 -0.67 -6.92
C SER A 399 6.88 -1.35 -6.68
N PHE A 400 7.27 -1.40 -5.41
CA PHE A 400 8.45 -2.09 -5.00
C PHE A 400 8.34 -2.51 -3.56
N GLY A 401 9.18 -3.45 -3.22
CA GLY A 401 9.17 -4.09 -1.95
C GLY A 401 10.59 -4.38 -1.49
N ILE A 402 10.79 -4.38 -0.18
CA ILE A 402 12.04 -4.80 0.44
C ILE A 402 11.81 -6.10 1.19
N SER A 403 12.67 -7.08 0.94
CA SER A 403 12.66 -8.34 1.67
C SER A 403 12.68 -8.09 3.19
N PRO A 404 11.85 -8.74 4.03
CA PRO A 404 11.82 -8.44 5.46
C PRO A 404 13.17 -8.63 6.21
N ASP A 405 14.13 -9.34 5.63
CA ASP A 405 15.53 -9.42 6.09
C ASP A 405 16.47 -8.32 5.59
N GLY A 406 15.97 -7.54 4.64
CA GLY A 406 16.62 -6.39 4.07
C GLY A 406 17.81 -6.62 3.14
N LYS A 407 17.96 -7.77 2.49
CA LYS A 407 19.09 -7.96 1.56
C LYS A 407 18.78 -7.55 0.12
N ASN A 408 17.52 -7.47 -0.28
CA ASN A 408 17.17 -7.21 -1.68
C ASN A 408 15.98 -6.27 -1.81
N LEU A 409 15.98 -5.62 -2.96
CA LEU A 409 14.89 -4.81 -3.44
C LEU A 409 14.23 -5.49 -4.62
N TYR A 410 12.90 -5.45 -4.65
CA TYR A 410 12.08 -5.95 -5.74
C TYR A 410 11.26 -4.83 -6.33
N LEU A 411 11.20 -4.78 -7.65
CA LEU A 411 10.38 -3.84 -8.38
C LEU A 411 9.34 -4.55 -9.19
N LEU A 412 8.32 -3.80 -9.51
CA LEU A 412 7.37 -4.14 -10.53
C LEU A 412 7.28 -3.05 -11.58
N ASP A 413 7.51 -3.42 -12.84
CA ASP A 413 7.42 -2.53 -13.99
C ASP A 413 6.13 -2.76 -14.79
N ALA A 414 5.30 -1.71 -14.91
CA ALA A 414 3.97 -1.72 -15.52
C ALA A 414 3.99 -2.03 -17.01
N ASN A 415 5.01 -1.54 -17.71
CA ASN A 415 5.06 -1.54 -19.16
C ASN A 415 5.81 -2.76 -19.70
N LEU A 416 6.69 -3.35 -18.89
CA LEU A 416 7.53 -4.48 -19.30
C LEU A 416 7.09 -5.81 -18.74
N ASP A 417 6.11 -5.82 -17.84
CA ASP A 417 5.52 -7.03 -17.30
C ASP A 417 6.55 -7.91 -16.64
N LYS A 418 7.40 -7.26 -15.84
CA LYS A 418 8.57 -7.88 -15.22
C LYS A 418 8.72 -7.38 -13.82
N VAL A 419 9.08 -8.32 -12.96
CA VAL A 419 9.70 -8.02 -11.68
C VAL A 419 11.20 -7.96 -11.90
N PHE A 420 11.80 -6.88 -11.38
CA PHE A 420 13.24 -6.75 -11.30
C PHE A 420 13.66 -6.93 -9.85
N TYR A 421 14.81 -7.54 -9.63
CA TYR A 421 15.37 -7.64 -8.29
C TYR A 421 16.81 -7.12 -8.31
N PHE A 422 17.21 -6.53 -7.20
CA PHE A 422 18.50 -5.91 -7.02
C PHE A 422 19.04 -6.32 -5.67
N ASP A 423 20.28 -6.79 -5.68
CA ASP A 423 21.04 -6.95 -4.46
C ASP A 423 21.26 -5.58 -3.85
N ARG A 424 20.92 -5.47 -2.57
CA ARG A 424 21.27 -4.26 -1.83
C ARG A 424 22.75 -4.36 -1.56
N ILE A 425 23.52 -3.43 -2.09
CA ILE A 425 24.94 -3.31 -1.77
C ILE A 425 25.04 -2.99 -0.28
N ARG A 426 25.33 -4.00 0.54
CA ARG A 426 25.71 -3.84 1.94
C ARG A 426 27.20 -3.52 1.97
N GLU A 427 27.56 -2.27 1.71
CA GLU A 427 28.91 -1.83 2.07
C GLU A 427 29.03 -1.94 3.60
N TYR A 428 29.99 -2.75 4.03
CA TYR A 428 30.30 -3.02 5.44
C TYR A 428 31.02 -1.84 6.09
#